data_AF-A0A0D2ZSP5-F1
#
_entry.id   AF-A0A0D2ZSP5-F1
#
_cell.length_a   1.000
_cell.length_b   1.000
_cell.length_c   1.000
_cell.angle_alpha   90.00
_cell.angle_beta   90.00
_cell.angle_gamma   90.00
#
_symmetry.space_group_name_H-M   'P 1'
#
loop_
_entity.id
_entity.type
_entity.pdbx_description
1 polymer ?
#
loop_
_entity_poly.entity_id
_entity_poly.type
_entity_poly.pdbx_seq_one_letter_code
_entity_poly.pdbx_strand_id
1 'polypeptide(L)'
;MADLFPPLVTAQIDDKPKVDEKVDYSNLPCPVPYDELHREAYMSLKTDNFEGFRFDFTKGLNQKFALCHSVMMGPTEVPSQSPDTTIKIPTAHYEFGANYADPKLMLVGRVMTDGRTSARVRADLTDKLMMKANAQITNEPHMSSAMFHFDYMGSDYRAQLQFGNSALIGANYIQSVTPRLSLGGEVFWAGGPRKSGIGYAARYETDKMVASGQVASTGLVLMNYVQKVSDKVSLATDFMYNVFSREAVASVGYDYMLRQARVRGKIDSNGVASALLEERLSMGLNFLISAEMTDRVIRHTKRLPQSRCSPFTNGTTDDVSKEKEQKEEAVRLGVELSLFMAEAMFILSDDRRSMTYFCFLTLFKTKMDRRGPAVRRLYRVIQHVYATYIKPKNLVYIDGGKSTQSKLMGTFRQDFVSAIRGLAHIVSTLEIGCLVKPSVFEQYNRELKKLEENLGSVKDVSESFGFAREAIESEILPLWKSLFETNSQVIKLDKTINSELLRPLLNELNKEICARSLASLVIKP
;
A
#
# COMPACT_ATOMS: atom_id res chain seq x y z
N MET A 1 69.22 -31.10 -2.98
CA MET A 1 67.82 -31.51 -3.19
C MET A 1 67.13 -31.37 -1.84
N ALA A 2 66.70 -30.16 -1.50
CA ALA A 2 65.31 -29.65 -1.66
C ALA A 2 64.41 -30.24 -0.55
N ASP A 3 64.42 -29.64 0.65
CA ASP A 3 63.50 -28.57 1.16
C ASP A 3 62.34 -29.22 1.96
N LEU A 4 62.44 -29.43 3.30
CA LEU A 4 62.26 -28.52 4.45
C LEU A 4 60.87 -27.83 4.55
N PHE A 5 60.00 -28.40 5.39
CA PHE A 5 58.82 -27.74 6.02
C PHE A 5 59.26 -26.93 7.27
N PRO A 6 58.37 -26.17 7.97
CA PRO A 6 57.53 -24.99 7.65
C PRO A 6 57.93 -23.77 8.59
N PRO A 7 57.25 -22.59 8.73
CA PRO A 7 55.90 -22.41 9.35
C PRO A 7 55.07 -21.19 8.85
N LEU A 8 53.85 -21.03 9.41
CA LEU A 8 52.99 -19.85 9.28
C LEU A 8 53.73 -18.55 9.68
N VAL A 9 53.70 -17.54 8.81
CA VAL A 9 53.96 -16.13 9.17
C VAL A 9 52.96 -15.22 8.45
N THR A 10 52.36 -14.35 9.25
CA THR A 10 51.59 -13.15 8.92
C THR A 10 52.20 -12.33 7.78
N ALA A 11 51.53 -12.23 6.64
CA ALA A 11 51.89 -11.30 5.58
C ALA A 11 51.25 -9.94 5.86
N GLN A 12 52.13 -8.96 6.06
CA GLN A 12 51.83 -7.57 6.34
C GLN A 12 51.12 -6.88 5.16
N ILE A 13 50.34 -5.87 5.53
CA ILE A 13 49.74 -4.86 4.66
C ILE A 13 50.89 -4.12 3.96
N ASP A 14 51.08 -4.43 2.67
CA ASP A 14 52.01 -3.72 1.81
C ASP A 14 51.24 -2.56 1.15
N ASP A 15 51.17 -1.44 1.87
CA ASP A 15 50.75 -0.14 1.35
C ASP A 15 51.81 0.36 0.34
N LYS A 16 51.63 -0.01 -0.93
CA LYS A 16 52.25 0.70 -2.06
C LYS A 16 51.20 1.59 -2.72
N PRO A 17 51.42 2.91 -2.83
CA PRO A 17 50.53 3.78 -3.58
C PRO A 17 50.56 3.31 -5.03
N LYS A 18 49.38 3.01 -5.60
CA LYS A 18 49.22 2.78 -7.03
C LYS A 18 49.69 4.05 -7.74
N VAL A 19 50.92 3.97 -8.27
CA VAL A 19 51.48 4.94 -9.21
C VAL A 19 50.45 5.13 -10.31
N ASP A 20 50.03 6.37 -10.52
CA ASP A 20 49.11 6.78 -11.58
C ASP A 20 49.64 6.29 -12.93
N GLU A 21 49.08 5.18 -13.41
CA GLU A 21 49.26 4.70 -14.77
C GLU A 21 48.70 5.80 -15.67
N LYS A 22 49.58 6.46 -16.43
CA LYS A 22 49.26 7.56 -17.33
C LYS A 22 48.15 7.08 -18.26
N VAL A 23 46.92 7.52 -17.98
CA VAL A 23 45.72 7.09 -18.69
C VAL A 23 45.93 7.32 -20.18
N ASP A 24 45.91 6.23 -20.96
CA ASP A 24 45.94 6.34 -22.42
C ASP A 24 44.55 6.78 -22.89
N TYR A 25 44.40 8.09 -23.12
CA TYR A 25 43.17 8.70 -23.60
C TYR A 25 42.73 8.23 -25.00
N SER A 26 43.58 7.43 -25.68
CA SER A 26 43.35 6.93 -27.04
C SER A 26 42.68 5.55 -27.08
N ASN A 27 42.49 4.90 -25.93
CA ASN A 27 41.95 3.53 -25.86
C ASN A 27 41.02 3.39 -24.65
N LEU A 28 39.94 4.18 -24.65
CA LEU A 28 38.95 4.14 -23.57
C LEU A 28 37.89 3.08 -23.88
N PRO A 29 37.38 2.38 -22.86
CA PRO A 29 36.31 1.41 -23.07
C PRO A 29 35.06 2.12 -23.61
N CYS A 30 34.39 1.49 -24.58
CA CYS A 30 33.18 2.05 -25.17
C CYS A 30 32.12 2.26 -24.07
N PRO A 31 31.54 3.46 -23.95
CA PRO A 31 30.54 3.74 -22.93
C PRO A 31 29.22 2.96 -23.17
N VAL A 32 28.46 2.73 -22.10
CA VAL A 32 27.08 2.20 -22.13
C VAL A 32 26.21 3.14 -22.98
N PRO A 33 25.22 2.63 -23.76
CA PRO A 33 24.37 3.50 -24.56
C PRO A 33 23.59 4.47 -23.66
N TYR A 34 23.28 5.66 -24.17
CA TYR A 34 22.63 6.73 -23.40
C TYR A 34 21.31 6.28 -22.76
N ASP A 35 20.48 5.53 -23.48
CA ASP A 35 19.22 4.96 -22.96
C ASP A 35 19.41 3.98 -21.78
N GLU A 36 20.59 3.37 -21.67
CA GLU A 36 20.90 2.41 -20.62
C GLU A 36 21.68 3.04 -19.46
N LEU A 37 21.87 4.36 -19.47
CA LEU A 37 22.55 5.09 -18.40
C LEU A 37 21.97 4.75 -17.02
N HIS A 38 20.65 4.72 -16.94
CA HIS A 38 19.91 4.41 -15.71
C HIS A 38 19.49 2.95 -15.63
N ARG A 39 19.84 2.10 -16.60
CA ARG A 39 19.39 0.71 -16.66
C ARG A 39 19.76 -0.06 -15.41
N GLU A 40 20.93 0.15 -14.84
CA GLU A 40 21.37 -0.60 -13.66
C GLU A 40 20.59 -0.22 -12.40
N ALA A 41 20.37 1.08 -12.21
CA ALA A 41 19.50 1.59 -11.16
C ALA A 41 18.07 1.10 -11.37
N TYR A 42 17.54 1.26 -12.59
CA TYR A 42 16.19 0.85 -12.95
C TYR A 42 15.98 -0.68 -12.86
N MET A 43 16.96 -1.51 -13.21
CA MET A 43 16.87 -2.97 -13.06
C MET A 43 16.88 -3.41 -11.59
N SER A 44 17.46 -2.60 -10.70
CA SER A 44 17.51 -2.86 -9.25
C SER A 44 16.28 -2.30 -8.54
N LEU A 45 15.80 -1.12 -8.97
CA LEU A 45 14.71 -0.36 -8.33
C LEU A 45 13.34 -0.62 -8.95
N LYS A 46 13.24 -0.93 -10.25
CA LYS A 46 11.95 -1.20 -10.88
C LYS A 46 11.45 -2.56 -10.39
N THR A 47 10.70 -2.48 -9.30
CA THR A 47 9.84 -3.52 -8.83
C THR A 47 8.68 -3.52 -9.84
N ASP A 48 8.70 -4.45 -10.80
CA ASP A 48 7.68 -4.58 -11.84
C ASP A 48 6.41 -5.14 -11.18
N ASN A 49 5.81 -4.30 -10.31
CA ASN A 49 4.66 -4.64 -9.52
C ASN A 49 3.49 -4.92 -10.46
N PHE A 50 2.77 -5.99 -10.17
CA PHE A 50 1.54 -6.30 -10.88
C PHE A 50 0.42 -6.49 -9.87
N GLU A 51 -0.76 -6.00 -10.24
CA GLU A 51 -2.00 -6.21 -9.50
C GLU A 51 -2.78 -7.32 -10.21
N GLY A 52 -3.16 -8.35 -9.45
CA GLY A 52 -3.89 -9.51 -9.96
C GLY A 52 -3.01 -10.70 -10.29
N PHE A 53 -3.45 -11.54 -11.23
CA PHE A 53 -2.81 -12.79 -11.58
C PHE A 53 -2.22 -12.73 -12.98
N ARG A 54 -0.91 -13.02 -13.08
CA ARG A 54 -0.20 -13.11 -14.36
C ARG A 54 0.35 -14.51 -14.53
N PHE A 55 0.07 -15.12 -15.67
CA PHE A 55 0.59 -16.43 -16.05
C PHE A 55 1.28 -16.35 -17.41
N ASP A 56 2.60 -16.48 -17.39
CA ASP A 56 3.44 -16.45 -18.59
C ASP A 56 3.93 -17.87 -18.91
N PHE A 57 3.50 -18.42 -20.03
CA PHE A 57 3.94 -19.69 -20.55
C PHE A 57 4.81 -19.46 -21.79
N THR A 58 6.12 -19.73 -21.67
CA THR A 58 7.05 -19.64 -22.79
C THR A 58 7.50 -21.03 -23.24
N LYS A 59 7.19 -21.40 -24.48
CA LYS A 59 7.61 -22.65 -25.10
C LYS A 59 8.68 -22.38 -26.16
N GLY A 60 9.90 -22.83 -25.90
CA GLY A 60 10.95 -22.89 -26.91
C GLY A 60 10.66 -24.00 -27.91
N LEU A 61 10.38 -23.65 -29.16
CA LEU A 61 10.23 -24.62 -30.24
C LEU A 61 11.58 -24.98 -30.87
N ASN A 62 12.45 -23.97 -30.98
CA ASN A 62 13.81 -24.11 -31.45
C ASN A 62 14.73 -23.22 -30.59
N GLN A 63 16.05 -23.43 -30.63
CA GLN A 63 17.01 -22.62 -29.86
C GLN A 63 16.90 -21.12 -30.18
N LYS A 64 16.46 -20.79 -31.39
CA LYS A 64 16.25 -19.42 -31.86
C LYS A 64 14.79 -18.95 -31.80
N PHE A 65 13.83 -19.86 -31.59
CA PHE A 65 12.40 -19.52 -31.72
C PHE A 65 11.61 -19.97 -30.49
N ALA A 66 10.99 -19.01 -29.82
CA ALA A 66 10.17 -19.23 -28.64
C ALA A 66 8.80 -18.56 -28.80
N LEU A 67 7.75 -19.30 -28.46
CA LEU A 67 6.39 -18.77 -28.36
C LEU A 67 6.10 -18.44 -26.89
N CYS A 68 5.45 -17.31 -26.66
CA CYS A 68 5.07 -16.83 -25.34
C CYS A 68 3.55 -16.64 -25.30
N HIS A 69 2.91 -17.22 -24.30
CA HIS A 69 1.49 -17.07 -24.01
C HIS A 69 1.40 -16.40 -22.64
N SER A 70 0.98 -15.14 -22.60
CA SER A 70 0.84 -14.38 -21.36
C SER A 70 -0.63 -14.14 -21.11
N VAL A 71 -1.15 -14.62 -19.97
CA VAL A 71 -2.49 -14.33 -19.48
C VAL A 71 -2.33 -13.35 -18.33
N MET A 72 -2.85 -12.14 -18.50
CA MET A 72 -2.85 -11.10 -17.47
C MET A 72 -4.29 -10.85 -17.04
N MET A 73 -4.58 -11.13 -15.76
CA MET A 73 -5.82 -10.80 -15.09
C MET A 73 -5.52 -9.70 -14.07
N GLY A 74 -5.79 -8.46 -14.44
CA GLY A 74 -5.53 -7.30 -13.58
C GLY A 74 -6.43 -6.13 -13.97
N PRO A 75 -6.66 -5.16 -13.06
CA PRO A 75 -7.41 -3.97 -13.41
C PRO A 75 -6.60 -3.13 -14.41
N THR A 76 -7.16 -2.80 -15.56
CA THR A 76 -6.57 -1.79 -16.45
C THR A 76 -7.07 -0.42 -16.01
N GLU A 77 -6.14 0.47 -15.68
CA GLU A 77 -6.46 1.87 -15.36
C GLU A 77 -6.73 2.63 -16.65
N VAL A 78 -8.01 2.91 -16.93
CA VAL A 78 -8.36 3.85 -18.00
C VAL A 78 -8.36 5.25 -17.39
N PRO A 79 -7.55 6.20 -17.92
CA PRO A 79 -7.56 7.56 -17.42
C PRO A 79 -8.93 8.20 -17.68
N SER A 80 -9.68 8.52 -16.61
CA SER A 80 -10.90 9.33 -16.71
C SER A 80 -10.54 10.81 -16.76
N GLN A 81 -11.42 11.65 -17.30
CA GLN A 81 -11.22 13.10 -17.46
C GLN A 81 -11.11 13.90 -16.13
N SER A 82 -11.06 13.22 -14.98
CA SER A 82 -10.88 13.81 -13.66
C SER A 82 -9.67 13.16 -12.96
N PRO A 83 -8.72 13.94 -12.39
CA PRO A 83 -7.52 13.42 -11.76
C PRO A 83 -7.76 12.59 -10.47
N ASP A 84 -9.00 12.51 -9.98
CA ASP A 84 -9.36 11.83 -8.72
C ASP A 84 -10.21 10.55 -8.87
N THR A 85 -10.57 10.13 -10.08
CA THR A 85 -11.39 8.91 -10.29
C THR A 85 -10.72 7.98 -11.30
N THR A 86 -9.78 7.15 -10.84
CA THR A 86 -9.27 6.03 -11.65
C THR A 86 -10.30 4.90 -11.64
N ILE A 87 -10.95 4.68 -12.78
CA ILE A 87 -11.89 3.57 -12.94
C ILE A 87 -11.04 2.32 -13.21
N LYS A 88 -10.93 1.45 -12.19
CA LYS A 88 -10.31 0.13 -12.32
C LYS A 88 -11.32 -0.82 -12.97
N ILE A 89 -11.22 -1.03 -14.28
CA ILE A 89 -12.04 -2.03 -14.97
C ILE A 89 -11.30 -3.37 -14.85
N PRO A 90 -11.90 -4.41 -14.26
CA PRO A 90 -11.31 -5.74 -14.26
C PRO A 90 -11.34 -6.27 -15.68
N THR A 91 -10.18 -6.33 -16.32
CA THR A 91 -10.02 -6.88 -17.66
C THR A 91 -9.04 -8.05 -17.62
N ALA A 92 -9.36 -9.10 -18.37
CA ALA A 92 -8.46 -10.20 -18.60
C ALA A 92 -7.98 -10.09 -20.04
N HIS A 93 -6.70 -9.82 -20.22
CA HIS A 93 -6.08 -9.75 -21.54
C HIS A 93 -5.20 -10.96 -21.74
N TYR A 94 -5.33 -11.57 -22.90
CA TYR A 94 -4.42 -12.59 -23.36
C TYR A 94 -3.49 -11.99 -24.41
N GLU A 95 -2.19 -12.14 -24.19
CA GLU A 95 -1.12 -11.68 -25.06
C GLU A 95 -0.39 -12.89 -25.63
N PHE A 96 -0.47 -13.06 -26.94
CA PHE A 96 0.30 -14.05 -27.67
C PHE A 96 1.54 -13.40 -28.27
N GLY A 97 2.71 -13.95 -27.99
CA GLY A 97 3.99 -13.45 -28.46
C GLY A 97 4.81 -14.50 -29.18
N ALA A 98 5.54 -14.08 -30.20
CA ALA A 98 6.55 -14.87 -30.89
C ALA A 98 7.89 -14.15 -30.83
N ASN A 99 8.90 -14.86 -30.34
CA ASN A 99 10.27 -14.36 -30.21
C ASN A 99 11.17 -15.17 -31.13
N TYR A 100 11.82 -14.49 -32.07
CA TYR A 100 12.90 -15.03 -32.87
C TYR A 100 14.20 -14.34 -32.47
N ALA A 101 15.14 -15.10 -31.92
CA ALA A 101 16.41 -14.61 -31.41
C ALA A 101 17.56 -15.31 -32.17
N ASP A 102 18.11 -14.61 -33.16
CA ASP A 102 19.36 -14.94 -33.83
C ASP A 102 20.43 -13.92 -33.38
N PRO A 103 21.74 -14.26 -33.32
CA PRO A 103 22.76 -13.34 -32.82
C PRO A 103 22.83 -11.99 -33.52
N LYS A 104 22.42 -11.92 -34.80
CA LYS A 104 22.37 -10.67 -35.59
C LYS A 104 20.98 -10.05 -35.68
N LEU A 105 19.93 -10.81 -35.36
CA LEU A 105 18.54 -10.39 -35.57
C LEU A 105 17.66 -10.92 -34.44
N MET A 106 17.05 -9.99 -33.71
CA MET A 106 16.04 -10.29 -32.70
C MET A 106 14.71 -9.67 -33.11
N LEU A 107 13.71 -10.51 -33.34
CA LEU A 107 12.34 -10.13 -33.63
C LEU A 107 11.45 -10.57 -32.48
N VAL A 108 10.63 -9.66 -31.97
CA VAL A 108 9.64 -9.92 -30.93
C VAL A 108 8.33 -9.34 -31.41
N GLY A 109 7.36 -10.19 -31.72
CA GLY A 109 6.00 -9.78 -32.03
C GLY A 109 5.08 -10.19 -30.90
N ARG A 110 4.18 -9.31 -30.46
CA ARG A 110 3.16 -9.58 -29.45
C ARG A 110 1.82 -9.02 -29.89
N VAL A 111 0.77 -9.81 -29.73
CA VAL A 111 -0.60 -9.48 -30.12
C VAL A 111 -1.49 -9.70 -28.91
N MET A 112 -2.21 -8.66 -28.50
CA MET A 112 -3.18 -8.70 -27.42
C MET A 112 -4.59 -8.94 -27.98
N THR A 113 -5.46 -9.59 -27.21
CA THR A 113 -6.88 -9.85 -27.57
C THR A 113 -7.66 -8.61 -27.99
N ASP A 114 -7.28 -7.44 -27.49
CA ASP A 114 -7.94 -6.15 -27.74
C ASP A 114 -7.56 -5.54 -29.10
N GLY A 115 -6.74 -6.24 -29.87
CA GLY A 115 -6.22 -5.78 -31.17
C GLY A 115 -4.96 -4.91 -31.07
N ARG A 116 -4.44 -4.67 -29.86
CA ARG A 116 -3.14 -3.98 -29.68
C ARG A 116 -2.00 -4.92 -30.06
N THR A 117 -1.13 -4.47 -30.96
CA THR A 117 0.00 -5.25 -31.48
C THR A 117 1.29 -4.51 -31.22
N SER A 118 2.26 -5.14 -30.56
CA SER A 118 3.61 -4.62 -30.37
C SER A 118 4.62 -5.47 -31.13
N ALA A 119 5.41 -4.85 -32.00
CA ALA A 119 6.50 -5.47 -32.71
C ALA A 119 7.80 -4.74 -32.37
N ARG A 120 8.83 -5.49 -32.00
CA ARG A 120 10.17 -5.00 -31.74
C ARG A 120 11.15 -5.79 -32.60
N VAL A 121 11.92 -5.05 -33.39
CA VAL A 121 12.96 -5.57 -34.27
C VAL A 121 14.28 -4.97 -33.81
N ARG A 122 15.28 -5.80 -33.57
CA ARG A 122 16.66 -5.38 -33.38
C ARG A 122 17.50 -6.12 -34.41
N ALA A 123 18.14 -5.38 -35.29
CA ALA A 123 18.98 -5.91 -36.34
C ALA A 123 20.37 -5.26 -36.22
N ASP A 124 21.39 -6.10 -36.14
CA ASP A 124 22.78 -5.67 -36.16
C ASP A 124 23.22 -5.66 -37.63
N LEU A 125 23.20 -4.48 -38.26
CA LEU A 125 23.55 -4.31 -39.68
C LEU A 125 25.06 -4.51 -39.89
N THR A 126 25.87 -4.11 -38.91
CA THR A 126 27.33 -4.21 -38.91
C THR A 126 27.80 -4.32 -37.46
N ASP A 127 29.03 -4.80 -37.21
CA ASP A 127 29.60 -4.93 -35.84
C ASP A 127 29.62 -3.62 -35.04
N LYS A 128 29.48 -2.48 -35.73
CA LYS A 128 29.44 -1.12 -35.15
C LYS A 128 28.10 -0.41 -35.28
N LEU A 129 27.15 -0.94 -36.07
CA LEU A 129 25.88 -0.29 -36.36
C LEU A 129 24.71 -1.23 -36.04
N MET A 130 23.87 -0.78 -35.13
CA MET A 130 22.71 -1.51 -34.64
C MET A 130 21.44 -0.69 -34.86
N MET A 131 20.44 -1.32 -35.45
CA MET A 131 19.14 -0.72 -35.68
C MET A 131 18.11 -1.39 -34.77
N LYS A 132 17.32 -0.60 -34.05
CA LYS A 132 16.18 -1.07 -33.25
C LYS A 132 14.92 -0.36 -33.72
N ALA A 133 13.92 -1.10 -34.19
CA ALA A 133 12.61 -0.57 -34.53
C ALA A 133 11.58 -1.11 -33.55
N ASN A 134 10.80 -0.23 -32.93
CA ASN A 134 9.66 -0.56 -32.08
C ASN A 134 8.40 -0.02 -32.74
N ALA A 135 7.42 -0.86 -33.00
CA ALA A 135 6.11 -0.48 -33.51
C ALA A 135 5.04 -0.97 -32.53
N GLN A 136 4.16 -0.07 -32.11
CA GLN A 136 2.99 -0.38 -31.30
C GLN A 136 1.75 0.16 -32.02
N ILE A 137 0.93 -0.77 -32.49
CA ILE A 137 -0.34 -0.49 -33.14
C ILE A 137 -1.42 -0.63 -32.07
N THR A 138 -2.18 0.44 -31.87
CA THR A 138 -3.31 0.48 -30.95
C THR A 138 -4.60 0.65 -31.75
N ASN A 139 -5.71 0.10 -31.27
CA ASN A 139 -7.01 0.16 -31.95
C ASN A 139 -7.66 1.57 -31.89
N GLU A 140 -7.09 2.49 -31.10
CA GLU A 140 -7.54 3.88 -31.03
C GLU A 140 -6.99 4.69 -32.22
N PRO A 141 -7.85 5.43 -32.95
CA PRO A 141 -7.41 6.31 -34.02
C PRO A 141 -6.34 7.29 -33.50
N HIS A 142 -5.24 7.41 -34.24
CA HIS A 142 -4.14 8.37 -34.00
C HIS A 142 -3.18 8.09 -32.83
N MET A 143 -3.29 6.96 -32.13
CA MET A 143 -2.38 6.58 -31.02
C MET A 143 -1.41 5.42 -31.35
N SER A 144 -1.28 5.04 -32.62
CA SER A 144 -0.24 4.11 -33.06
C SER A 144 1.13 4.78 -33.02
N SER A 145 2.10 4.18 -32.35
CA SER A 145 3.45 4.73 -32.23
C SER A 145 4.46 3.80 -32.90
N ALA A 146 5.30 4.37 -33.76
CA ALA A 146 6.47 3.69 -34.30
C ALA A 146 7.69 4.52 -33.93
N MET A 147 8.75 3.86 -33.47
CA MET A 147 10.03 4.47 -33.13
C MET A 147 11.18 3.65 -33.73
N PHE A 148 12.12 4.34 -34.36
CA PHE A 148 13.33 3.78 -34.93
C PHE A 148 14.52 4.36 -34.20
N HIS A 149 15.40 3.51 -33.69
CA HIS A 149 16.65 3.88 -33.07
C HIS A 149 17.80 3.35 -33.93
N PHE A 150 18.72 4.21 -34.29
CA PHE A 150 19.97 3.87 -34.95
C PHE A 150 21.10 4.12 -33.97
N ASP A 151 21.70 3.05 -33.47
CA ASP A 151 22.81 3.07 -32.52
C ASP A 151 24.12 2.84 -33.29
N TYR A 152 25.05 3.79 -33.21
CA TYR A 152 26.38 3.72 -33.77
C TYR A 152 27.43 3.64 -32.66
N MET A 153 28.27 2.61 -32.71
CA MET A 153 29.33 2.33 -31.75
C MET A 153 30.71 2.69 -32.34
N GLY A 154 31.29 3.78 -31.85
CA GLY A 154 32.69 4.13 -32.05
C GLY A 154 33.61 3.43 -31.05
N SER A 155 34.91 3.72 -31.11
CA SER A 155 35.90 3.26 -30.12
C SER A 155 35.65 3.89 -28.75
N ASP A 156 35.52 5.22 -28.70
CA ASP A 156 35.48 5.97 -27.44
C ASP A 156 34.14 6.70 -27.22
N TYR A 157 33.21 6.58 -28.18
CA TYR A 157 31.91 7.24 -28.16
C TYR A 157 30.79 6.35 -28.71
N ARG A 158 29.55 6.67 -28.33
CA ARG A 158 28.33 6.11 -28.91
C ARG A 158 27.38 7.24 -29.30
N ALA A 159 26.84 7.13 -30.50
CA ALA A 159 25.83 8.04 -31.00
C ALA A 159 24.55 7.25 -31.29
N GLN A 160 23.40 7.81 -30.92
CA GLN A 160 22.10 7.21 -31.18
C GLN A 160 21.16 8.24 -31.78
N LEU A 161 20.47 7.87 -32.84
CA LEU A 161 19.42 8.68 -33.45
C LEU A 161 18.08 7.98 -33.28
N GLN A 162 17.09 8.70 -32.76
CA GLN A 162 15.74 8.22 -32.49
C GLN A 162 14.76 8.98 -33.38
N PHE A 163 13.93 8.26 -34.12
CA PHE A 163 12.88 8.80 -34.99
C PHE A 163 11.55 8.16 -34.63
N GLY A 164 10.61 8.95 -34.14
CA GLY A 164 9.30 8.48 -33.67
C GLY A 164 8.13 9.15 -34.37
N ASN A 165 6.95 8.54 -34.24
CA ASN A 165 5.70 9.16 -34.65
C ASN A 165 5.45 10.48 -33.87
N SER A 166 4.63 11.39 -34.41
CA SER A 166 4.48 12.78 -33.95
C SER A 166 5.74 13.63 -34.12
N ALA A 167 6.55 13.30 -35.14
CA ALA A 167 7.79 13.99 -35.48
C ALA A 167 8.72 14.14 -34.26
N LEU A 168 8.89 13.04 -33.50
CA LEU A 168 9.83 12.98 -32.40
C LEU A 168 11.20 12.60 -32.96
N ILE A 169 12.13 13.55 -32.94
CA ILE A 169 13.52 13.36 -33.39
C ILE A 169 14.41 13.53 -32.17
N GLY A 170 15.10 12.48 -31.76
CA GLY A 170 16.07 12.46 -30.69
C GLY A 170 17.46 12.16 -31.22
N ALA A 171 18.48 12.82 -30.68
CA ALA A 171 19.88 12.55 -30.94
C ALA A 171 20.62 12.51 -29.60
N ASN A 172 21.22 11.37 -29.31
CA ASN A 172 21.98 11.15 -28.09
C ASN A 172 23.43 10.89 -28.45
N TYR A 173 24.34 11.52 -27.72
CA TYR A 173 25.77 11.35 -27.90
C TYR A 173 26.41 11.17 -26.53
N ILE A 174 27.20 10.11 -26.35
CA ILE A 174 27.93 9.86 -25.11
C ILE A 174 29.37 9.48 -25.45
N GLN A 175 30.31 10.09 -24.73
CA GLN A 175 31.74 9.90 -24.92
C GLN A 175 32.39 9.58 -23.58
N SER A 176 33.30 8.61 -23.59
CA SER A 176 34.16 8.33 -22.44
C SER A 176 35.26 9.40 -22.38
N VAL A 177 35.31 10.16 -21.30
CA VAL A 177 36.33 11.23 -21.09
C VAL A 177 37.49 10.71 -20.24
N THR A 178 37.22 9.72 -19.39
CA THR A 178 38.16 9.07 -18.49
C THR A 178 37.76 7.59 -18.40
N PRO A 179 38.66 6.64 -18.08
CA PRO A 179 38.29 5.22 -17.98
C PRO A 179 37.12 4.91 -17.04
N ARG A 180 36.79 5.87 -16.15
CA ARG A 180 35.72 5.79 -15.15
C ARG A 180 34.61 6.81 -15.35
N LEU A 181 34.76 7.80 -16.24
CA LEU A 181 33.80 8.90 -16.39
C LEU A 181 33.40 9.05 -17.86
N SER A 182 32.10 8.93 -18.10
CA SER A 182 31.48 9.13 -19.41
C SER A 182 30.49 10.28 -19.33
N LEU A 183 30.59 11.21 -20.27
CA LEU A 183 29.71 12.36 -20.37
C LEU A 183 28.95 12.30 -21.68
N GLY A 184 27.68 12.70 -21.66
CA GLY A 184 26.84 12.70 -22.84
C GLY A 184 25.82 13.82 -22.85
N GLY A 185 25.24 14.04 -24.02
CA GLY A 185 24.13 14.95 -24.24
C GLY A 185 23.04 14.26 -25.03
N GLU A 186 21.79 14.60 -24.74
CA GLU A 186 20.64 14.31 -25.56
C GLU A 186 20.07 15.62 -26.11
N VAL A 187 19.58 15.57 -27.33
CA VAL A 187 18.77 16.62 -27.93
C VAL A 187 17.54 15.95 -28.47
N PHE A 188 16.37 16.37 -28.02
CA PHE A 188 15.12 15.90 -28.57
C PHE A 188 14.26 17.06 -29.03
N TRP A 189 13.57 16.82 -30.13
CA TRP A 189 12.57 17.69 -30.67
C TRP A 189 11.31 16.88 -30.89
N ALA A 190 10.25 17.21 -30.17
CA ALA A 190 8.96 16.58 -30.32
C ALA A 190 8.04 17.54 -31.08
N GLY A 191 7.75 17.21 -32.33
CA GLY A 191 6.94 18.06 -33.22
C GLY A 191 5.49 18.23 -32.76
N GLY A 192 4.89 17.20 -32.14
CA GLY A 192 3.55 17.28 -31.55
C GLY A 192 3.39 18.40 -30.52
N PRO A 193 4.06 18.34 -29.35
CA PRO A 193 4.02 19.41 -28.36
C PRO A 193 4.84 20.65 -28.76
N ARG A 194 5.53 20.64 -29.91
CA ARG A 194 6.50 21.67 -30.36
C ARG A 194 7.50 22.04 -29.27
N LYS A 195 7.99 21.04 -28.55
CA LYS A 195 8.98 21.22 -27.48
C LYS A 195 10.31 20.65 -27.94
N SER A 196 11.34 21.49 -27.88
CA SER A 196 12.73 21.05 -27.89
C SER A 196 13.21 20.91 -26.46
N GLY A 197 14.07 19.92 -26.23
CA GLY A 197 14.78 19.75 -24.99
C GLY A 197 16.21 19.32 -25.25
N ILE A 198 17.11 19.77 -24.38
CA ILE A 198 18.50 19.34 -24.35
C ILE A 198 18.71 18.75 -22.98
N GLY A 199 19.28 17.56 -22.90
CA GLY A 199 19.68 16.95 -21.64
C GLY A 199 21.17 16.68 -21.61
N TYR A 200 21.74 16.75 -20.42
CA TYR A 200 23.11 16.37 -20.15
C TYR A 200 23.09 15.15 -19.26
N ALA A 201 23.98 14.21 -19.53
CA ALA A 201 24.16 13.01 -18.76
C ALA A 201 25.62 12.87 -18.33
N ALA A 202 25.81 12.37 -17.12
CA ALA A 202 27.10 11.95 -16.60
C ALA A 202 26.97 10.54 -16.03
N ARG A 203 27.97 9.70 -16.28
CA ARG A 203 28.10 8.37 -15.70
C ARG A 203 29.48 8.23 -15.11
N TYR A 204 29.54 7.86 -13.85
CA TYR A 204 30.76 7.53 -13.15
C TYR A 204 30.73 6.07 -12.72
N GLU A 205 31.67 5.29 -13.22
CA GLU A 205 31.75 3.84 -13.05
C GLU A 205 33.05 3.44 -12.35
N THR A 206 32.90 2.68 -11.28
CA THR A 206 33.98 2.05 -10.51
C THR A 206 33.58 0.60 -10.26
N ASP A 207 34.53 -0.31 -10.03
CA ASP A 207 34.27 -1.75 -9.85
C ASP A 207 33.14 -2.09 -8.86
N LYS A 208 32.93 -1.22 -7.84
CA LYS A 208 31.91 -1.41 -6.79
C LYS A 208 30.73 -0.45 -6.86
N MET A 209 30.83 0.67 -7.59
CA MET A 209 29.80 1.71 -7.58
C MET A 209 29.60 2.31 -8.96
N VAL A 210 28.34 2.59 -9.29
CA VAL A 210 27.93 3.28 -10.51
C VAL A 210 27.03 4.43 -10.10
N ALA A 211 27.49 5.65 -10.37
CA ALA A 211 26.70 6.85 -10.20
C ALA A 211 26.32 7.38 -11.59
N SER A 212 25.05 7.67 -11.82
CA SER A 212 24.60 8.35 -13.03
C SER A 212 23.75 9.57 -12.68
N GLY A 213 23.89 10.62 -13.48
CA GLY A 213 23.11 11.85 -13.33
C GLY A 213 22.67 12.32 -14.70
N GLN A 214 21.43 12.76 -14.82
CA GLN A 214 20.88 13.36 -16.01
C GLN A 214 20.12 14.63 -15.63
N VAL A 215 20.35 15.69 -16.40
CA VAL A 215 19.68 16.97 -16.24
C VAL A 215 19.12 17.34 -17.60
N ALA A 216 17.80 17.28 -17.75
CA ALA A 216 17.10 17.70 -18.95
C ALA A 216 16.59 19.14 -18.81
N SER A 217 16.68 19.92 -19.88
CA SER A 217 16.17 21.30 -19.95
C SER A 217 14.64 21.35 -19.84
N THR A 218 13.96 20.21 -19.98
CA THR A 218 12.55 20.01 -19.62
C THR A 218 12.30 19.91 -18.12
N GLY A 219 13.29 20.24 -17.29
CA GLY A 219 13.14 20.38 -15.85
C GLY A 219 13.19 19.06 -15.10
N LEU A 220 13.50 17.94 -15.76
CA LEU A 220 13.72 16.66 -15.09
C LEU A 220 15.19 16.52 -14.72
N VAL A 221 15.45 16.36 -13.43
CA VAL A 221 16.75 16.01 -12.87
C VAL A 221 16.64 14.60 -12.31
N LEU A 222 17.43 13.68 -12.83
CA LEU A 222 17.45 12.28 -12.39
C LEU A 222 18.86 11.94 -11.93
N MET A 223 19.01 11.51 -10.68
CA MET A 223 20.27 11.09 -10.11
C MET A 223 20.14 9.69 -9.54
N ASN A 224 21.04 8.82 -9.93
CA ASN A 224 21.03 7.41 -9.62
C ASN A 224 22.38 7.00 -9.02
N TYR A 225 22.34 6.22 -7.97
CA TYR A 225 23.52 5.68 -7.31
C TYR A 225 23.30 4.21 -6.99
N VAL A 226 24.10 3.35 -7.61
CA VAL A 226 24.09 1.91 -7.41
C VAL A 226 25.40 1.49 -6.78
N GLN A 227 25.33 0.81 -5.64
CA GLN A 227 26.47 0.28 -4.94
C GLN A 227 26.33 -1.23 -4.78
N LYS A 228 27.27 -1.96 -5.36
CA LYS A 228 27.41 -3.41 -5.18
C LYS A 228 28.12 -3.64 -3.86
N VAL A 229 27.37 -4.03 -2.83
CA VAL A 229 27.91 -4.33 -1.49
C VAL A 229 28.53 -5.72 -1.47
N SER A 230 27.94 -6.65 -2.23
CA SER A 230 28.41 -8.03 -2.40
C SER A 230 27.99 -8.53 -3.78
N ASP A 231 28.57 -9.64 -4.25
CA ASP A 231 28.16 -10.28 -5.52
C ASP A 231 26.67 -10.66 -5.55
N LYS A 232 26.06 -10.80 -4.37
CA LYS A 232 24.64 -11.13 -4.21
C LYS A 232 23.75 -9.93 -3.87
N VAL A 233 24.33 -8.80 -3.43
CA VAL A 233 23.57 -7.69 -2.85
C VAL A 233 23.97 -6.37 -3.50
N SER A 234 22.99 -5.76 -4.16
CA SER A 234 23.12 -4.43 -4.76
C SER A 234 22.15 -3.49 -4.07
N LEU A 235 22.66 -2.37 -3.58
CA LEU A 235 21.85 -1.25 -3.10
C LEU A 235 21.74 -0.23 -4.21
N ALA A 236 20.55 0.31 -4.41
CA ALA A 236 20.29 1.30 -5.43
C ALA A 236 19.47 2.46 -4.85
N THR A 237 19.81 3.66 -5.25
CA THR A 237 19.20 4.91 -4.80
C THR A 237 18.88 5.71 -6.03
N ASP A 238 17.64 6.17 -6.13
CA ASP A 238 17.15 6.99 -7.24
C ASP A 238 16.54 8.27 -6.68
N PHE A 239 16.92 9.39 -7.25
CA PHE A 239 16.44 10.71 -6.90
C PHE A 239 15.96 11.40 -8.17
N MET A 240 14.64 11.55 -8.26
CA MET A 240 13.98 12.21 -9.36
C MET A 240 13.41 13.54 -8.87
N TYR A 241 13.87 14.64 -9.46
CA TYR A 241 13.39 15.99 -9.15
C TYR A 241 12.87 16.66 -10.41
N ASN A 242 11.60 17.06 -10.37
CA ASN A 242 10.99 17.85 -11.42
C ASN A 242 10.99 19.33 -10.99
N VAL A 243 11.80 20.14 -11.67
CA VAL A 243 11.98 21.58 -11.42
C VAL A 243 10.69 22.37 -11.69
N PHE A 244 9.90 21.95 -12.68
CA PHE A 244 8.67 22.66 -13.04
C PHE A 244 7.52 22.38 -12.07
N SER A 245 7.31 21.11 -11.68
CA SER A 245 6.30 20.77 -10.66
C SER A 245 6.79 20.96 -9.22
N ARG A 246 8.11 21.14 -9.02
CA ARG A 246 8.78 21.15 -7.71
C ARG A 246 8.52 19.90 -6.88
N GLU A 247 8.37 18.77 -7.55
CA GLU A 247 8.18 17.47 -6.91
C GLU A 247 9.49 16.70 -6.90
N ALA A 248 9.90 16.25 -5.72
CA ALA A 248 11.05 15.40 -5.51
C ALA A 248 10.58 14.02 -5.05
N VAL A 249 11.02 12.97 -5.74
CA VAL A 249 10.81 11.58 -5.36
C VAL A 249 12.17 10.94 -5.15
N ALA A 250 12.50 10.68 -3.89
CA ALA A 250 13.65 9.86 -3.51
C ALA A 250 13.18 8.43 -3.27
N SER A 251 13.88 7.47 -3.87
CA SER A 251 13.60 6.05 -3.80
C SER A 251 14.86 5.31 -3.37
N VAL A 252 14.72 4.42 -2.39
CA VAL A 252 15.82 3.54 -1.95
C VAL A 252 15.37 2.11 -2.20
N GLY A 253 16.21 1.34 -2.89
CA GLY A 253 15.94 -0.04 -3.22
C GLY A 253 17.13 -0.94 -2.92
N TYR A 254 16.82 -2.22 -2.74
CA TYR A 254 17.81 -3.28 -2.62
C TYR A 254 17.42 -4.42 -3.55
N ASP A 255 18.42 -5.00 -4.20
CA ASP A 255 18.29 -6.19 -5.03
C ASP A 255 19.18 -7.28 -4.45
N TYR A 256 18.53 -8.35 -4.01
CA TYR A 256 19.16 -9.52 -3.40
C TYR A 256 19.03 -10.70 -4.35
N MET A 257 20.13 -11.05 -5.02
CA MET A 257 20.20 -12.15 -5.97
C MET A 257 20.79 -13.40 -5.30
N LEU A 258 19.92 -14.34 -4.93
CA LEU A 258 20.31 -15.71 -4.55
C LEU A 258 20.37 -16.61 -5.78
N ARG A 259 20.91 -17.82 -5.60
CA ARG A 259 20.94 -18.85 -6.66
C ARG A 259 19.54 -19.28 -7.12
N GLN A 260 18.58 -19.37 -6.20
CA GLN A 260 17.23 -19.88 -6.46
C GLN A 260 16.13 -18.81 -6.32
N ALA A 261 16.43 -17.66 -5.73
CA ALA A 261 15.45 -16.59 -5.55
C ALA A 261 16.09 -15.22 -5.77
N ARG A 262 15.29 -14.24 -6.19
CA ARG A 262 15.68 -12.84 -6.30
C ARG A 262 14.64 -11.99 -5.60
N VAL A 263 15.08 -11.25 -4.58
CA VAL A 263 14.23 -10.35 -3.81
C VAL A 263 14.58 -8.93 -4.18
N ARG A 264 13.61 -8.17 -4.69
CA ARG A 264 13.73 -6.73 -4.95
C ARG A 264 12.80 -5.99 -4.00
N GLY A 265 13.34 -5.06 -3.25
CA GLY A 265 12.55 -4.16 -2.41
C GLY A 265 12.83 -2.71 -2.78
N LYS A 266 11.79 -1.88 -2.74
CA LYS A 266 11.86 -0.44 -3.01
C LYS A 266 11.01 0.32 -2.01
N ILE A 267 11.54 1.42 -1.50
CA ILE A 267 10.87 2.33 -0.57
C ILE A 267 10.95 3.74 -1.14
N ASP A 268 9.80 4.36 -1.33
CA ASP A 268 9.69 5.71 -1.90
C ASP A 268 9.36 6.74 -0.82
N SER A 269 9.84 7.96 -1.04
CA SER A 269 9.54 9.13 -0.20
C SER A 269 8.05 9.46 -0.09
N ASN A 270 7.23 8.90 -0.98
CA ASN A 270 5.77 9.03 -0.96
C ASN A 270 5.09 8.05 0.03
N GLY A 271 5.86 7.27 0.80
CA GLY A 271 5.34 6.29 1.75
C GLY A 271 4.85 4.99 1.10
N VAL A 272 5.30 4.72 -0.13
CA VAL A 272 4.99 3.48 -0.86
C VAL A 272 6.18 2.54 -0.70
N ALA A 273 5.93 1.37 -0.14
CA ALA A 273 6.89 0.28 -0.04
C ALA A 273 6.46 -0.86 -0.97
N SER A 274 7.35 -1.25 -1.88
CA SER A 274 7.13 -2.31 -2.85
C SER A 274 8.14 -3.43 -2.64
N ALA A 275 7.69 -4.67 -2.76
CA ALA A 275 8.52 -5.86 -2.67
C ALA A 275 8.13 -6.87 -3.75
N LEU A 276 9.13 -7.47 -4.41
CA LEU A 276 8.98 -8.48 -5.44
C LEU A 276 9.92 -9.65 -5.15
N LEU A 277 9.32 -10.80 -4.89
CA LEU A 277 10.01 -12.06 -4.70
C LEU A 277 9.85 -12.89 -5.98
N GLU A 278 10.95 -13.16 -6.66
CA GLU A 278 11.04 -14.08 -7.78
C GLU A 278 11.72 -15.36 -7.28
N GLU A 279 11.01 -16.49 -7.24
CA GLU A 279 11.53 -17.79 -6.80
C GLU A 279 11.53 -18.79 -7.96
N ARG A 280 12.66 -19.47 -8.17
CA ARG A 280 12.83 -20.51 -9.20
C ARG A 280 12.72 -21.87 -8.54
N LEU A 281 11.54 -22.48 -8.61
CA LEU A 281 11.23 -23.75 -7.94
C LEU A 281 11.85 -24.96 -8.67
N SER A 282 11.81 -24.97 -10.00
CA SER A 282 12.33 -26.06 -10.83
C SER A 282 12.80 -25.56 -12.20
N MET A 283 13.42 -26.43 -13.01
CA MET A 283 13.84 -26.10 -14.37
C MET A 283 12.61 -25.79 -15.25
N GLY A 284 12.22 -24.51 -15.29
CA GLY A 284 11.14 -24.00 -16.15
C GLY A 284 9.96 -23.35 -15.42
N LEU A 285 9.89 -23.40 -14.08
CA LEU A 285 8.85 -22.73 -13.30
C LEU A 285 9.44 -21.61 -12.43
N ASN A 286 9.04 -20.38 -12.74
CA ASN A 286 9.35 -19.20 -11.94
C ASN A 286 8.07 -18.71 -11.27
N PHE A 287 8.09 -18.65 -9.94
CA PHE A 287 7.04 -18.09 -9.13
C PHE A 287 7.36 -16.63 -8.81
N LEU A 288 6.38 -15.75 -8.92
CA LEU A 288 6.55 -14.31 -8.71
C LEU A 288 5.48 -13.81 -7.74
N ILE A 289 5.89 -13.21 -6.64
CA ILE A 289 5.01 -12.54 -5.68
C ILE A 289 5.35 -11.06 -5.67
N SER A 290 4.37 -10.22 -5.98
CA SER A 290 4.45 -8.77 -5.85
C SER A 290 3.60 -8.31 -4.67
N ALA A 291 4.12 -7.40 -3.85
CA ALA A 291 3.39 -6.75 -2.77
C ALA A 291 3.71 -5.25 -2.78
N GLU A 292 2.67 -4.44 -2.68
CA GLU A 292 2.79 -2.99 -2.54
C GLU A 292 1.98 -2.56 -1.32
N MET A 293 2.61 -1.80 -0.43
CA MET A 293 2.02 -1.23 0.75
C MET A 293 2.17 0.28 0.70
N THR A 294 1.06 0.99 0.70
CA THR A 294 1.07 2.45 0.80
C THR A 294 0.70 2.84 2.22
N ASP A 295 1.69 3.29 2.99
CA ASP A 295 1.44 3.96 4.27
C ASP A 295 1.18 5.44 4.02
N ARG A 296 0.04 5.75 3.40
CA ARG A 296 -0.48 7.12 3.41
C ARG A 296 -1.03 7.39 4.80
N VAL A 297 -0.14 7.68 5.75
CA VAL A 297 -0.48 8.63 6.81
C VAL A 297 -0.79 9.92 6.08
N ILE A 298 -2.08 10.27 6.00
CA ILE A 298 -2.51 11.62 5.65
C ILE A 298 -1.89 12.54 6.71
N ARG A 299 -0.65 12.98 6.47
CA ARG A 299 -0.08 14.10 7.20
C ARG A 299 -0.97 15.26 6.82
N HIS A 300 -1.86 15.66 7.73
CA HIS A 300 -2.65 16.89 7.70
C HIS A 300 -1.73 18.14 7.74
N THR A 301 -0.68 18.19 6.92
CA THR A 301 0.25 19.32 6.78
C THR A 301 0.36 19.79 5.33
N LYS A 302 -0.57 19.38 4.46
CA LYS A 302 -1.03 20.23 3.36
C LYS A 302 -2.46 20.64 3.72
N ARG A 303 -2.72 21.95 3.83
CA ARG A 303 -4.09 22.45 3.71
C ARG A 303 -4.59 21.91 2.38
N LEU A 304 -5.46 20.91 2.42
CA LEU A 304 -6.35 20.62 1.30
C LEU A 304 -6.98 21.97 0.94
N PRO A 305 -6.90 22.46 -0.31
CA PRO A 305 -7.89 23.44 -0.72
C PRO A 305 -9.23 22.75 -0.46
N GLN A 306 -10.05 23.38 0.38
CA GLN A 306 -11.41 22.91 0.67
C GLN A 306 -11.99 22.41 -0.65
N SER A 307 -12.29 21.11 -0.70
CA SER A 307 -13.09 20.54 -1.77
C SER A 307 -14.29 21.44 -1.91
N ARG A 308 -14.39 22.14 -3.03
CA ARG A 308 -15.55 22.95 -3.38
C ARG A 308 -16.74 22.00 -3.48
N CYS A 309 -17.41 21.74 -2.35
CA CYS A 309 -18.85 21.71 -2.39
C CYS A 309 -19.26 23.11 -2.84
N SER A 310 -19.91 23.17 -3.99
CA SER A 310 -20.53 24.37 -4.55
C SER A 310 -21.18 25.21 -3.46
N PRO A 311 -20.86 26.51 -3.33
CA PRO A 311 -21.56 27.40 -2.42
C PRO A 311 -22.85 27.85 -3.10
N PHE A 312 -23.90 27.05 -2.97
CA PHE A 312 -25.27 27.54 -3.10
C PHE A 312 -26.09 26.92 -1.98
N THR A 313 -25.94 27.47 -0.78
CA THR A 313 -27.03 27.92 0.09
C THR A 313 -26.38 28.76 1.18
N ASN A 314 -26.76 30.03 1.27
CA ASN A 314 -26.46 30.84 2.44
C ASN A 314 -27.02 30.10 3.67
N GLY A 315 -26.14 29.64 4.56
CA GLY A 315 -26.57 29.07 5.84
C GLY A 315 -27.32 30.13 6.62
N THR A 316 -28.63 29.98 6.69
CA THR A 316 -29.49 30.76 7.57
C THR A 316 -29.13 30.43 9.03
N THR A 317 -29.30 31.37 9.95
CA THR A 317 -29.15 31.16 11.41
C THR A 317 -29.92 29.93 11.92
N ASP A 318 -30.95 29.51 11.18
CA ASP A 318 -31.78 28.33 11.42
C ASP A 318 -31.06 26.99 11.20
N ASP A 319 -30.02 26.91 10.37
CA ASP A 319 -29.31 25.65 10.11
C ASP A 319 -28.30 25.33 11.21
N VAL A 320 -27.70 26.38 11.81
CA VAL A 320 -26.79 26.25 12.97
C VAL A 320 -27.56 25.90 14.24
N SER A 321 -28.79 26.42 14.41
CA SER A 321 -29.65 26.04 15.54
C SER A 321 -30.12 24.60 15.44
N LYS A 322 -30.54 24.15 14.25
CA LYS A 322 -30.90 22.74 13.97
C LYS A 322 -29.74 21.77 14.18
N GLU A 323 -28.52 22.15 13.81
CA GLU A 323 -27.33 21.32 14.03
C GLU A 323 -27.06 21.10 15.53
N LYS A 324 -27.24 22.14 16.36
CA LYS A 324 -27.10 22.01 17.82
C LYS A 324 -28.18 21.11 18.43
N GLU A 325 -29.43 21.26 17.99
CA GLU A 325 -30.55 20.43 18.43
C GLU A 325 -30.33 18.95 18.09
N GLN A 326 -29.85 18.65 16.88
CA GLN A 326 -29.51 17.28 16.48
C GLN A 326 -28.33 16.68 17.26
N LYS A 327 -27.35 17.50 17.65
CA LYS A 327 -26.23 17.05 18.49
C LYS A 327 -26.69 16.72 19.91
N GLU A 328 -27.57 17.53 20.49
CA GLU A 328 -28.16 17.26 21.81
C GLU A 328 -29.03 15.99 21.78
N GLU A 329 -29.82 15.79 20.73
CA GLU A 329 -30.60 14.58 20.54
C GLU A 329 -29.71 13.33 20.40
N ALA A 330 -28.63 13.40 19.62
CA ALA A 330 -27.66 12.31 19.50
C ALA A 330 -26.98 11.97 20.85
N VAL A 331 -26.73 12.97 21.70
CA VAL A 331 -26.21 12.77 23.06
C VAL A 331 -27.23 12.04 23.93
N ARG A 332 -28.51 12.47 23.93
CA ARG A 332 -29.60 11.80 24.67
C ARG A 332 -29.70 10.33 24.29
N LEU A 333 -29.70 10.06 22.99
CA LEU A 333 -29.77 8.72 22.40
C LEU A 333 -28.55 7.83 22.73
N GLY A 334 -27.36 8.43 22.85
CA GLY A 334 -26.16 7.74 23.29
C GLY A 334 -26.19 7.37 24.78
N VAL A 335 -26.74 8.24 25.62
CA VAL A 335 -26.95 7.97 27.06
C VAL A 335 -27.94 6.81 27.24
N GLU A 336 -29.05 6.85 26.52
CA GLU A 336 -30.09 5.83 26.60
C GLU A 336 -29.59 4.44 26.17
N LEU A 337 -28.85 4.34 25.06
CA LEU A 337 -28.19 3.10 24.66
C LEU A 337 -27.20 2.60 25.72
N SER A 338 -26.48 3.53 26.37
CA SER A 338 -25.54 3.19 27.44
C SER A 338 -26.23 2.64 28.69
N LEU A 339 -27.42 3.15 29.03
CA LEU A 339 -28.25 2.63 30.11
C LEU A 339 -28.73 1.22 29.83
N PHE A 340 -29.18 0.94 28.60
CA PHE A 340 -29.56 -0.41 28.17
C PHE A 340 -28.37 -1.39 28.20
N MET A 341 -27.17 -0.92 27.84
CA MET A 341 -25.96 -1.74 28.00
C MET A 341 -25.63 -2.00 29.46
N ALA A 342 -25.79 -1.02 30.35
CA ALA A 342 -25.58 -1.20 31.78
C ALA A 342 -26.59 -2.21 32.35
N GLU A 343 -27.87 -2.07 32.02
CA GLU A 343 -28.93 -3.00 32.45
C GLU A 343 -28.64 -4.44 32.02
N ALA A 344 -28.20 -4.65 30.77
CA ALA A 344 -27.77 -5.95 30.29
C ALA A 344 -26.55 -6.51 31.07
N MET A 345 -25.62 -5.64 31.51
CA MET A 345 -24.49 -6.05 32.34
C MET A 345 -24.91 -6.46 33.75
N PHE A 346 -25.94 -5.83 34.34
CA PHE A 346 -26.50 -6.24 35.63
C PHE A 346 -27.24 -7.59 35.54
N ILE A 347 -28.01 -7.80 34.47
CA ILE A 347 -28.71 -9.08 34.23
C ILE A 347 -27.72 -10.24 34.08
N LEU A 348 -26.55 -9.99 33.50
CA LEU A 348 -25.50 -11.01 33.30
C LEU A 348 -24.48 -11.06 34.46
N SER A 349 -24.70 -10.30 35.54
CA SER A 349 -23.73 -10.18 36.62
C SER A 349 -23.47 -11.48 37.39
N ASP A 350 -24.41 -12.44 37.32
CA ASP A 350 -24.29 -13.80 37.89
C ASP A 350 -23.13 -14.62 37.29
N ASP A 351 -22.77 -14.38 36.02
CA ASP A 351 -21.68 -15.07 35.34
C ASP A 351 -20.73 -14.07 34.66
N ARG A 352 -19.56 -13.87 35.29
CA ARG A 352 -18.48 -13.00 34.77
C ARG A 352 -18.07 -13.39 33.35
N ARG A 353 -18.10 -14.68 32.98
CA ARG A 353 -17.72 -15.14 31.63
C ARG A 353 -18.76 -14.72 30.62
N SER A 354 -20.04 -15.00 30.88
CA SER A 354 -21.14 -14.60 29.99
C SER A 354 -21.24 -13.08 29.82
N MET A 355 -21.06 -12.30 30.89
CA MET A 355 -21.05 -10.83 30.83
C MET A 355 -19.88 -10.31 29.98
N THR A 356 -18.66 -10.78 30.25
CA THR A 356 -17.48 -10.33 29.50
C THR A 356 -17.57 -10.75 28.03
N TYR A 357 -18.04 -11.96 27.74
CA TYR A 357 -18.24 -12.46 26.38
C TYR A 357 -19.34 -11.70 25.64
N PHE A 358 -20.42 -11.31 26.32
CA PHE A 358 -21.47 -10.48 25.74
C PHE A 358 -20.93 -9.10 25.34
N CYS A 359 -20.28 -8.38 26.26
CA CYS A 359 -19.67 -7.07 25.99
C CYS A 359 -18.58 -7.13 24.91
N PHE A 360 -17.76 -8.18 24.90
CA PHE A 360 -16.72 -8.33 23.89
C PHE A 360 -17.32 -8.55 22.50
N LEU A 361 -18.28 -9.47 22.35
CA LEU A 361 -18.80 -9.79 21.02
C LEU A 361 -19.72 -8.71 20.45
N THR A 362 -20.49 -7.98 21.28
CA THR A 362 -21.30 -6.85 20.82
C THR A 362 -20.42 -5.74 20.25
N LEU A 363 -19.24 -5.50 20.84
CA LEU A 363 -18.25 -4.52 20.35
C LEU A 363 -17.36 -5.04 19.20
N PHE A 364 -17.14 -6.36 19.07
CA PHE A 364 -16.27 -6.94 18.02
C PHE A 364 -17.02 -7.29 16.73
N LYS A 365 -18.30 -7.69 16.80
CA LYS A 365 -19.10 -8.04 15.60
C LYS A 365 -19.56 -6.81 14.82
N THR A 366 -19.58 -5.63 15.43
CA THR A 366 -19.64 -4.39 14.68
C THR A 366 -18.34 -4.28 13.89
N LYS A 367 -18.35 -4.59 12.58
CA LYS A 367 -17.22 -4.39 11.63
C LYS A 367 -16.81 -2.90 11.48
N MET A 368 -17.03 -2.09 12.50
CA MET A 368 -16.76 -0.66 12.56
C MET A 368 -15.38 -0.45 13.17
N ASP A 369 -14.73 0.62 12.72
CA ASP A 369 -13.40 1.01 13.16
C ASP A 369 -13.38 1.18 14.69
N ARG A 370 -12.53 0.43 15.39
CA ARG A 370 -12.39 0.47 16.87
C ARG A 370 -12.03 1.87 17.39
N ARG A 371 -11.70 2.79 16.48
CA ARG A 371 -11.35 4.19 16.75
C ARG A 371 -12.54 5.16 16.68
N GLY A 372 -13.74 4.72 16.30
CA GLY A 372 -14.92 5.59 16.22
C GLY A 372 -15.28 6.24 17.56
N PRO A 373 -15.66 7.54 17.58
CA PRO A 373 -15.86 8.29 18.82
C PRO A 373 -16.98 7.73 19.70
N ALA A 374 -18.09 7.28 19.11
CA ALA A 374 -19.23 6.70 19.84
C ALA A 374 -18.88 5.36 20.54
N VAL A 375 -18.21 4.45 19.81
CA VAL A 375 -17.81 3.13 20.34
C VAL A 375 -16.78 3.28 21.47
N ARG A 376 -15.87 4.24 21.36
CA ARG A 376 -14.90 4.55 22.42
C ARG A 376 -15.57 5.03 23.71
N ARG A 377 -16.64 5.83 23.62
CA ARG A 377 -17.38 6.33 24.79
C ARG A 377 -18.24 5.24 25.43
N LEU A 378 -18.93 4.43 24.63
CA LEU A 378 -19.63 3.23 25.11
C LEU A 378 -18.69 2.29 25.87
N TYR A 379 -17.48 2.05 25.35
CA TYR A 379 -16.48 1.23 26.02
C TYR A 379 -16.06 1.80 27.39
N ARG A 380 -15.91 3.12 27.50
CA ARG A 380 -15.58 3.78 28.77
C ARG A 380 -16.71 3.64 29.79
N VAL A 381 -17.97 3.76 29.36
CA VAL A 381 -19.14 3.57 30.23
C VAL A 381 -19.18 2.14 30.77
N ILE A 382 -18.97 1.14 29.92
CA ILE A 382 -18.93 -0.28 30.32
C ILE A 382 -17.87 -0.52 31.39
N GLN A 383 -16.68 0.08 31.22
CA GLN A 383 -15.60 -0.04 32.21
C GLN A 383 -15.93 0.61 33.54
N HIS A 384 -16.56 1.80 33.50
CA HIS A 384 -16.99 2.52 34.69
C HIS A 384 -18.06 1.75 35.46
N VAL A 385 -19.10 1.26 34.77
CA VAL A 385 -20.18 0.47 35.38
C VAL A 385 -19.62 -0.82 36.00
N TYR A 386 -18.69 -1.49 35.31
CA TYR A 386 -18.05 -2.69 35.83
C TYR A 386 -17.23 -2.41 37.11
N ALA A 387 -16.42 -1.35 37.11
CA ALA A 387 -15.55 -1.02 38.24
C ALA A 387 -16.33 -0.55 39.47
N THR A 388 -17.36 0.27 39.26
CA THR A 388 -18.10 0.94 40.35
C THR A 388 -19.21 0.07 40.94
N TYR A 389 -19.93 -0.72 40.13
CA TYR A 389 -21.14 -1.41 40.59
C TYR A 389 -21.03 -2.94 40.63
N ILE A 390 -20.20 -3.54 39.77
CA ILE A 390 -20.11 -5.00 39.63
C ILE A 390 -18.93 -5.58 40.43
N LYS A 391 -17.73 -4.98 40.30
CA LYS A 391 -16.51 -5.40 41.01
C LYS A 391 -16.64 -5.43 42.55
N PRO A 392 -17.35 -4.51 43.24
CA PRO A 392 -17.41 -4.51 44.70
C PRO A 392 -18.33 -5.58 45.31
N LYS A 393 -19.19 -6.23 44.52
CA LYS A 393 -20.25 -7.12 45.04
C LYS A 393 -19.79 -8.54 45.42
N ASN A 394 -18.53 -8.92 45.16
CA ASN A 394 -17.91 -10.21 45.58
C ASN A 394 -18.85 -11.44 45.47
N LEU A 395 -19.66 -11.53 44.41
CA LEU A 395 -20.54 -12.68 44.18
C LEU A 395 -19.67 -13.89 43.80
N VAL A 396 -19.93 -15.04 44.44
CA VAL A 396 -19.26 -16.31 44.13
C VAL A 396 -19.66 -16.75 42.72
N TYR A 397 -18.76 -16.56 41.76
CA TYR A 397 -19.00 -16.84 40.34
C TYR A 397 -19.07 -18.35 40.08
N ILE A 398 -20.20 -18.84 39.54
CA ILE A 398 -20.34 -20.23 39.12
C ILE A 398 -19.73 -20.39 37.72
N ASP A 399 -18.53 -20.95 37.68
CA ASP A 399 -17.79 -21.18 36.45
C ASP A 399 -18.44 -22.33 35.64
N GLY A 400 -19.13 -22.01 34.54
CA GLY A 400 -19.58 -23.00 33.54
C GLY A 400 -21.07 -23.37 33.51
N GLY A 401 -21.95 -22.60 34.17
CA GLY A 401 -23.41 -22.80 34.04
C GLY A 401 -23.95 -22.25 32.71
N LYS A 402 -24.69 -23.05 31.93
CA LYS A 402 -25.55 -22.53 30.85
C LYS A 402 -26.71 -21.74 31.48
N SER A 403 -26.47 -20.48 31.86
CA SER A 403 -27.52 -19.65 32.44
C SER A 403 -28.62 -19.40 31.40
N THR A 404 -29.88 -19.54 31.81
CA THR A 404 -31.07 -19.22 31.00
C THR A 404 -31.04 -17.75 30.54
N GLN A 405 -30.48 -16.87 31.37
CA GLN A 405 -30.23 -15.46 31.08
C GLN A 405 -29.21 -15.24 29.94
N SER A 406 -28.14 -16.03 29.84
CA SER A 406 -27.16 -15.95 28.74
C SER A 406 -27.78 -16.33 27.39
N LYS A 407 -28.71 -17.31 27.38
CA LYS A 407 -29.48 -17.66 26.17
C LYS A 407 -30.46 -16.56 25.77
N LEU A 408 -31.17 -15.97 26.73
CA LEU A 408 -32.07 -14.83 26.52
C LEU A 408 -31.31 -13.60 26.01
N MET A 409 -30.12 -13.34 26.54
CA MET A 409 -29.27 -12.25 26.06
C MET A 409 -28.68 -12.53 24.66
N GLY A 410 -28.53 -13.81 24.30
CA GLY A 410 -28.19 -14.24 22.95
C GLY A 410 -29.19 -13.81 21.88
N THR A 411 -30.49 -13.74 22.21
CA THR A 411 -31.54 -13.28 21.29
C THR A 411 -31.53 -11.76 21.09
N PHE A 412 -31.30 -10.98 22.16
CA PHE A 412 -31.22 -9.50 22.08
C PHE A 412 -29.93 -8.97 21.43
N ARG A 413 -28.95 -9.85 21.24
CA ARG A 413 -27.61 -9.49 20.73
C ARG A 413 -27.64 -8.76 19.39
N GLN A 414 -28.50 -9.15 18.45
CA GLN A 414 -28.55 -8.53 17.13
C GLN A 414 -29.14 -7.11 17.18
N ASP A 415 -30.06 -6.87 18.11
CA ASP A 415 -30.68 -5.56 18.32
C ASP A 415 -29.66 -4.57 18.89
N PHE A 416 -28.84 -4.99 19.87
CA PHE A 416 -27.72 -4.18 20.36
C PHE A 416 -26.69 -3.84 19.28
N VAL A 417 -26.33 -4.79 18.42
CA VAL A 417 -25.36 -4.55 17.32
C VAL A 417 -25.93 -3.56 16.29
N SER A 418 -27.22 -3.65 16.00
CA SER A 418 -27.92 -2.74 15.07
C SER A 418 -27.98 -1.32 15.64
N ALA A 419 -28.37 -1.19 16.91
CA ALA A 419 -28.39 0.10 17.62
C ALA A 419 -27.00 0.76 17.67
N ILE A 420 -25.94 0.03 18.04
CA ILE A 420 -24.57 0.58 18.07
C ILE A 420 -24.15 1.08 16.67
N ARG A 421 -24.53 0.36 15.60
CA ARG A 421 -24.24 0.77 14.22
C ARG A 421 -25.02 2.02 13.81
N GLY A 422 -26.30 2.12 14.18
CA GLY A 422 -27.13 3.29 13.93
C GLY A 422 -26.57 4.54 14.61
N LEU A 423 -26.22 4.44 15.89
CA LEU A 423 -25.62 5.54 16.64
C LEU A 423 -24.26 5.97 16.07
N ALA A 424 -23.41 5.02 15.68
CA ALA A 424 -22.11 5.32 15.07
C ALA A 424 -22.24 6.09 13.74
N HIS A 425 -23.26 5.75 12.94
CA HIS A 425 -23.55 6.46 11.69
C HIS A 425 -24.04 7.91 11.94
N ILE A 426 -24.93 8.10 12.92
CA ILE A 426 -25.45 9.43 13.30
C ILE A 426 -24.30 10.31 13.80
N VAL A 427 -23.49 9.81 14.74
CA VAL A 427 -22.35 10.55 15.30
C VAL A 427 -21.30 10.88 14.25
N SER A 428 -20.94 9.93 13.37
CA SER A 428 -19.97 10.19 12.30
C SER A 428 -20.45 11.25 11.30
N THR A 429 -21.76 11.31 11.05
CA THR A 429 -22.34 12.32 10.13
C THR A 429 -22.33 13.72 10.77
N LEU A 430 -22.66 13.80 12.07
CA LEU A 430 -22.65 15.05 12.83
C LEU A 430 -21.23 15.59 13.10
N GLU A 431 -20.22 14.72 13.16
CA GLU A 431 -18.81 15.13 13.31
C GLU A 431 -18.24 15.77 12.03
N ILE A 432 -18.77 15.40 10.86
CA ILE A 432 -18.40 15.98 9.56
C ILE A 432 -19.09 17.35 9.32
N GLY A 433 -20.05 17.73 10.18
CA GLY A 433 -20.80 18.99 10.06
C GLY A 433 -22.01 18.91 9.12
N CYS A 434 -22.48 17.69 8.81
CA CYS A 434 -23.66 17.47 7.99
C CYS A 434 -24.91 17.23 8.86
N LEU A 435 -26.04 17.83 8.47
CA LEU A 435 -27.34 17.55 9.08
C LEU A 435 -27.80 16.12 8.75
N VAL A 436 -28.25 15.39 9.77
CA VAL A 436 -28.78 14.03 9.61
C VAL A 436 -30.25 14.12 9.21
N LYS A 437 -30.68 13.29 8.26
CA LYS A 437 -32.10 13.25 7.85
C LYS A 437 -32.98 12.76 9.02
N PRO A 438 -34.14 13.38 9.29
CA PRO A 438 -35.06 12.95 10.35
C PRO A 438 -35.46 11.47 10.28
N SER A 439 -35.55 10.91 9.07
CA SER A 439 -35.84 9.48 8.86
C SER A 439 -34.83 8.52 9.49
N VAL A 440 -33.57 8.94 9.63
CA VAL A 440 -32.51 8.14 10.27
C VAL A 440 -32.69 8.14 11.79
N PHE A 441 -33.09 9.27 12.38
CA PHE A 441 -33.46 9.35 13.79
C PHE A 441 -34.71 8.54 14.11
N GLU A 442 -35.75 8.60 13.25
CA GLU A 442 -36.95 7.78 13.41
C GLU A 442 -36.68 6.27 13.30
N GLN A 443 -35.74 5.86 12.44
CA GLN A 443 -35.32 4.48 12.33
C GLN A 443 -34.57 4.03 13.59
N TYR A 444 -33.65 4.86 14.09
CA TYR A 444 -32.91 4.57 15.31
C TYR A 444 -33.81 4.53 16.55
N ASN A 445 -34.76 5.46 16.68
CA ASN A 445 -35.74 5.47 17.78
C ASN A 445 -36.61 4.19 17.77
N ARG A 446 -36.95 3.66 16.59
CA ARG A 446 -37.65 2.36 16.48
C ARG A 446 -36.77 1.19 16.93
N GLU A 447 -35.47 1.24 16.68
CA GLU A 447 -34.54 0.21 17.16
C GLU A 447 -34.34 0.27 18.67
N LEU A 448 -34.22 1.48 19.25
CA LEU A 448 -34.16 1.66 20.69
C LEU A 448 -35.44 1.23 21.39
N LYS A 449 -36.61 1.57 20.84
CA LYS A 449 -37.90 1.17 21.44
C LYS A 449 -38.07 -0.34 21.48
N LYS A 450 -37.63 -1.07 20.44
CA LYS A 450 -37.61 -2.54 20.45
C LYS A 450 -36.70 -3.09 21.55
N LEU A 451 -35.55 -2.45 21.76
CA LEU A 451 -34.61 -2.82 22.81
C LEU A 451 -35.21 -2.58 24.21
N GLU A 452 -35.91 -1.46 24.39
CA GLU A 452 -36.62 -1.11 25.62
C GLU A 452 -37.76 -2.10 25.94
N GLU A 453 -38.61 -2.44 24.95
CA GLU A 453 -39.69 -3.43 25.13
C GLU A 453 -39.13 -4.81 25.51
N ASN A 454 -38.01 -5.21 24.88
CA ASN A 454 -37.32 -6.46 25.17
C ASN A 454 -36.72 -6.49 26.59
N LEU A 455 -36.09 -5.39 27.02
CA LEU A 455 -35.49 -5.27 28.37
C LEU A 455 -36.54 -5.06 29.46
N GLY A 456 -37.67 -4.41 29.15
CA GLY A 456 -38.80 -4.21 30.04
C GLY A 456 -39.39 -5.52 30.57
N SER A 457 -39.29 -6.62 29.79
CA SER A 457 -39.68 -7.96 30.23
C SER A 457 -38.78 -8.55 31.34
N VAL A 458 -37.61 -7.96 31.60
CA VAL A 458 -36.58 -8.45 32.54
C VAL A 458 -36.26 -7.40 33.62
N LYS A 459 -37.04 -6.32 33.70
CA LYS A 459 -36.80 -5.16 34.57
C LYS A 459 -36.81 -5.51 36.07
N ASP A 460 -37.73 -6.38 36.49
CA ASP A 460 -37.80 -6.85 37.89
C ASP A 460 -36.51 -7.59 38.32
N VAL A 461 -35.82 -8.22 37.37
CA VAL A 461 -34.57 -8.93 37.60
C VAL A 461 -33.42 -7.92 37.74
N SER A 462 -33.32 -6.92 36.86
CA SER A 462 -32.25 -5.90 36.91
C SER A 462 -32.33 -5.05 38.18
N GLU A 463 -33.54 -4.69 38.63
CA GLU A 463 -33.77 -3.96 39.89
C GLU A 463 -33.39 -4.80 41.12
N SER A 464 -33.66 -6.12 41.11
CA SER A 464 -33.24 -7.04 42.18
C SER A 464 -31.70 -7.14 42.31
N PHE A 465 -30.98 -6.93 41.21
CA PHE A 465 -29.50 -6.86 41.18
C PHE A 465 -28.95 -5.46 41.54
N GLY A 466 -29.80 -4.52 41.95
CA GLY A 466 -29.42 -3.19 42.42
C GLY A 466 -29.08 -2.19 41.31
N PHE A 467 -29.76 -2.29 40.17
CA PHE A 467 -29.67 -1.30 39.09
C PHE A 467 -30.39 0.00 39.48
N ALA A 468 -29.63 1.10 39.60
CA ALA A 468 -30.18 2.43 39.89
C ALA A 468 -30.04 3.34 38.65
N ARG A 469 -31.08 3.35 37.79
CA ARG A 469 -31.06 4.04 36.49
C ARG A 469 -30.64 5.51 36.57
N GLU A 470 -31.22 6.25 37.51
CA GLU A 470 -30.97 7.70 37.69
C GLU A 470 -29.55 8.01 38.16
N ALA A 471 -28.98 7.14 39.01
CA ALA A 471 -27.61 7.31 39.51
C ALA A 471 -26.59 7.15 38.39
N ILE A 472 -26.71 6.09 37.56
CA ILE A 472 -25.74 5.86 36.48
C ILE A 472 -25.95 6.85 35.32
N GLU A 473 -27.19 7.30 35.09
CA GLU A 473 -27.48 8.34 34.09
C GLU A 473 -26.74 9.65 34.38
N SER A 474 -26.73 10.08 35.66
CA SER A 474 -26.03 11.29 36.10
C SER A 474 -24.51 11.23 35.86
N GLU A 475 -23.92 10.04 35.91
CA GLU A 475 -22.48 9.82 35.67
C GLU A 475 -22.12 9.66 34.18
N ILE A 476 -23.06 9.17 33.36
CA ILE A 476 -22.85 8.90 31.93
C ILE A 476 -23.10 10.15 31.07
N LEU A 477 -24.06 10.99 31.44
CA LEU A 477 -24.42 12.21 30.71
C LEU A 477 -23.24 13.17 30.43
N PRO A 478 -22.31 13.45 31.37
CA PRO A 478 -21.13 14.28 31.07
C PRO A 478 -20.16 13.60 30.09
N LEU A 479 -20.07 12.26 30.08
CA LEU A 479 -19.22 11.53 29.13
C LEU A 479 -19.72 11.66 27.68
N TRP A 480 -21.03 11.77 27.46
CA TRP A 480 -21.61 11.97 26.13
C TRP A 480 -21.66 13.44 25.72
N LYS A 481 -21.86 14.39 26.64
CA LYS A 481 -21.70 15.82 26.34
C LYS A 481 -20.29 16.17 25.85
N SER A 482 -19.27 15.47 26.38
CA SER A 482 -17.87 15.59 25.93
C SER A 482 -17.60 15.13 24.48
N LEU A 483 -18.59 14.60 23.76
CA LEU A 483 -18.45 14.11 22.39
C LEU A 483 -18.29 15.26 21.37
N PHE A 484 -18.91 16.42 21.62
CA PHE A 484 -18.92 17.57 20.69
C PHE A 484 -18.20 18.82 21.24
N GLU A 485 -17.67 18.78 22.48
CA GLU A 485 -16.96 19.90 23.11
C GLU A 485 -15.44 19.70 23.12
N THR A 486 -14.70 20.66 22.55
CA THR A 486 -13.24 20.62 22.34
C THR A 486 -12.38 20.72 23.61
N ASN A 487 -12.98 20.99 24.79
CA ASN A 487 -12.26 21.32 26.04
C ASN A 487 -12.59 20.43 27.25
N SER A 488 -13.13 19.23 27.04
CA SER A 488 -13.50 18.35 28.15
C SER A 488 -12.31 17.48 28.60
N GLN A 489 -11.94 17.59 29.89
CA GLN A 489 -10.85 16.85 30.52
C GLN A 489 -10.97 15.34 30.25
N VAL A 490 -9.94 14.77 29.62
CA VAL A 490 -9.81 13.33 29.42
C VAL A 490 -9.60 12.69 30.80
N ILE A 491 -10.66 12.09 31.36
CA ILE A 491 -10.53 11.18 32.51
C ILE A 491 -9.48 10.13 32.12
N LYS A 492 -8.33 10.12 32.80
CA LYS A 492 -7.24 9.17 32.58
C LYS A 492 -7.75 7.77 32.89
N LEU A 493 -7.67 6.88 31.90
CA LEU A 493 -8.11 5.50 32.01
C LEU A 493 -7.01 4.64 32.66
N ASP A 494 -7.38 3.84 33.65
CA ASP A 494 -6.48 2.93 34.33
C ASP A 494 -6.21 1.67 33.48
N LYS A 495 -4.94 1.43 33.10
CA LYS A 495 -4.54 0.30 32.22
C LYS A 495 -4.83 -1.06 32.84
N THR A 496 -4.98 -1.10 34.16
CA THR A 496 -5.14 -2.29 34.99
C THR A 496 -6.49 -2.99 34.73
N ILE A 497 -7.57 -2.21 34.55
CA ILE A 497 -8.95 -2.72 34.33
C ILE A 497 -9.07 -3.42 32.96
N ASN A 498 -8.39 -2.91 31.92
CA ASN A 498 -8.33 -3.56 30.60
C ASN A 498 -7.76 -4.97 30.70
N SER A 499 -6.72 -5.15 31.50
CA SER A 499 -6.05 -6.45 31.67
C SER A 499 -6.92 -7.45 32.43
N GLU A 500 -7.74 -7.02 33.40
CA GLU A 500 -8.63 -7.89 34.18
C GLU A 500 -9.90 -8.30 33.42
N LEU A 501 -10.41 -7.43 32.54
CA LEU A 501 -11.63 -7.67 31.77
C LEU A 501 -11.34 -8.48 30.49
N LEU A 502 -10.19 -8.27 29.84
CA LEU A 502 -9.85 -8.94 28.57
C LEU A 502 -8.97 -10.19 28.71
N ARG A 503 -8.25 -10.41 29.83
CA ARG A 503 -7.41 -11.60 30.05
C ARG A 503 -8.12 -12.94 29.81
N PRO A 504 -9.34 -13.18 30.34
CA PRO A 504 -10.01 -14.46 30.17
C PRO A 504 -10.32 -14.77 28.70
N LEU A 505 -10.67 -13.74 27.92
CA LEU A 505 -11.06 -13.86 26.51
C LEU A 505 -9.88 -13.96 25.55
N LEU A 506 -8.76 -13.26 25.83
CA LEU A 506 -7.53 -13.39 25.05
C LEU A 506 -6.94 -14.81 25.12
N ASN A 507 -7.04 -15.46 26.28
CA ASN A 507 -6.59 -16.84 26.45
C ASN A 507 -7.48 -17.85 25.71
N GLU A 508 -8.80 -17.63 25.65
CA GLU A 508 -9.73 -18.47 24.87
C GLU A 508 -9.59 -18.25 23.36
N LEU A 509 -9.43 -17.00 22.88
CA LEU A 509 -9.20 -16.73 21.47
C LEU A 509 -7.90 -17.37 20.98
N ASN A 510 -6.85 -17.35 21.80
CA ASN A 510 -5.60 -18.07 21.51
C ASN A 510 -5.81 -19.59 21.48
N LYS A 511 -6.65 -20.17 22.35
CA LYS A 511 -7.00 -21.59 22.31
C LYS A 511 -7.84 -21.95 21.09
N GLU A 512 -8.80 -21.13 20.70
CA GLU A 512 -9.69 -21.36 19.56
C GLU A 512 -8.95 -21.19 18.21
N ILE A 513 -8.01 -20.23 18.14
CA ILE A 513 -7.09 -20.08 17.01
C ILE A 513 -6.11 -21.26 16.95
N CYS A 514 -5.55 -21.71 18.08
CA CYS A 514 -4.70 -22.91 18.12
C CYS A 514 -5.47 -24.19 17.75
N ALA A 515 -6.73 -24.32 18.16
CA ALA A 515 -7.58 -25.45 17.81
C ALA A 515 -7.94 -25.46 16.31
N ARG A 516 -8.18 -24.28 15.71
CA ARG A 516 -8.41 -24.15 14.26
C ARG A 516 -7.14 -24.39 13.44
N SER A 517 -5.96 -23.95 13.91
CA SER A 517 -4.70 -24.24 13.23
C SER A 517 -4.33 -25.73 13.31
N LEU A 518 -4.59 -26.39 14.45
CA LEU A 518 -4.43 -27.83 14.61
C LEU A 518 -5.44 -28.62 13.75
N ALA A 519 -6.70 -28.18 13.67
CA ALA A 519 -7.69 -28.80 12.79
C ALA A 519 -7.36 -28.65 11.29
N SER A 520 -6.69 -27.55 10.90
CA SER A 520 -6.22 -27.37 9.51
C SER A 520 -4.99 -28.22 9.14
N LEU A 521 -4.29 -28.80 10.12
CA LEU A 521 -3.12 -29.65 9.92
C LEU A 521 -3.45 -31.15 9.79
N VAL A 522 -4.69 -31.58 10.08
CA VAL A 522 -5.06 -33.01 10.22
C VAL A 522 -5.92 -33.54 9.03
N ILE A 523 -5.87 -32.91 7.86
CA ILE A 523 -6.55 -33.41 6.63
C ILE A 523 -5.52 -33.32 5.49
N LYS A 524 -4.76 -34.35 5.11
CA LYS A 524 -5.11 -35.69 4.57
C LYS A 524 -3.90 -36.66 4.70
N PRO A 525 -4.10 -37.97 4.91
CA PRO A 525 -3.28 -39.01 4.29
C PRO A 525 -3.60 -39.20 2.80
#